data_AF-A0A7Y3NH21-F1
#
_entry.id   AF-A0A7Y3NH21-F1
#
_cell.length_a   1.000
_cell.length_b   1.000
_cell.length_c   1.000
_cell.angle_alpha   90.00
_cell.angle_beta   90.00
_cell.angle_gamma   90.00
#
_symmetry.space_group_name_H-M   'P 1'
#
loop_
_entity.id
_entity.type
_entity.pdbx_description
1 polymer ?
#
loop_
_entity_poly.entity_id
_entity_poly.type
_entity_poly.pdbx_seq_one_letter_code
_entity_poly.pdbx_strand_id
1 'polypeptide(L)'
;MIRSLLVANRGEIAVRIIRACKELGIRTVAVFSEADRHALHVKMADQAICIGPPPSKDSYLSISNIISAALHARADAIHPGVGFLSENAEFARQVQLAGLIWVGPDPASIEMLGDK
;
A
#
# COMPACT_ATOMS: atom_id res chain seq x y z
N MET A 1 -10.20 6.47 -13.55
CA MET A 1 -10.96 5.53 -12.69
C MET A 1 -9.99 4.44 -12.29
N ILE A 2 -9.90 4.13 -10.99
CA ILE A 2 -8.98 3.11 -10.46
C ILE A 2 -9.54 1.73 -10.81
N ARG A 3 -8.76 0.89 -11.49
CA ARG A 3 -9.11 -0.49 -11.85
C ARG A 3 -8.31 -1.49 -11.04
N SER A 4 -7.10 -1.15 -10.64
CA SER A 4 -6.25 -1.96 -9.75
C SER A 4 -5.64 -1.10 -8.65
N LEU A 5 -5.72 -1.57 -7.41
CA LEU A 5 -5.21 -0.86 -6.23
C LEU A 5 -4.30 -1.78 -5.40
N LEU A 6 -3.11 -1.28 -5.07
CA LEU A 6 -2.22 -1.91 -4.11
C LEU A 6 -2.49 -1.39 -2.70
N VAL A 7 -2.60 -2.30 -1.74
CA VAL A 7 -2.78 -1.98 -0.33
C VAL A 7 -1.42 -2.07 0.36
N ALA A 8 -0.84 -0.93 0.71
CA ALA A 8 0.48 -0.83 1.35
C ALA A 8 0.37 -0.98 2.88
N ASN A 9 -0.29 -2.05 3.32
CA ASN A 9 -0.51 -2.35 4.73
C ASN A 9 -0.77 -3.85 4.96
N ARG A 10 -0.98 -4.28 6.20
CA ARG A 10 -1.24 -5.68 6.59
C ARG A 10 -2.40 -5.80 7.58
N GLY A 11 -2.81 -7.03 7.88
CA GLY A 11 -3.76 -7.31 8.96
C GLY A 11 -5.17 -6.81 8.66
N GLU A 12 -5.91 -6.40 9.69
CA GLU A 12 -7.32 -6.03 9.59
C GLU A 12 -7.56 -4.86 8.63
N ILE A 13 -6.74 -3.80 8.70
CA ILE A 13 -6.93 -2.64 7.83
C ILE A 13 -6.77 -3.01 6.35
N ALA A 14 -5.83 -3.90 6.04
CA ALA A 14 -5.66 -4.39 4.67
C ALA A 14 -6.87 -5.21 4.22
N VAL A 15 -7.40 -6.09 5.09
CA VAL A 15 -8.64 -6.84 4.82
C VAL A 15 -9.81 -5.90 4.56
N ARG A 16 -9.96 -4.84 5.36
CA ARG A 16 -11.03 -3.85 5.23
C ARG A 16 -10.97 -3.13 3.89
N ILE A 17 -9.80 -2.66 3.46
CA ILE A 17 -9.62 -2.00 2.16
C ILE A 17 -9.87 -2.97 1.01
N ILE A 18 -9.38 -4.20 1.10
CA ILE A 18 -9.59 -5.22 0.06
C ILE A 18 -11.09 -5.50 -0.12
N ARG A 19 -11.87 -5.60 0.97
CA ARG A 19 -13.33 -5.82 0.89
C ARG A 19 -14.02 -4.69 0.13
N ALA A 20 -13.74 -3.44 0.48
CA ALA A 20 -14.31 -2.28 -0.20
C ALA A 20 -13.95 -2.25 -1.69
N CYS A 21 -12.69 -2.56 -2.03
CA CYS A 21 -12.27 -2.64 -3.44
C CYS A 21 -13.03 -3.72 -4.21
N LYS A 22 -13.25 -4.90 -3.61
CA LYS A 22 -14.01 -5.99 -4.23
C LYS A 22 -15.46 -5.64 -4.50
N GLU A 23 -16.12 -4.94 -3.57
CA GLU A 23 -17.49 -4.44 -3.76
C GLU A 23 -17.60 -3.47 -4.94
N LEU A 24 -16.52 -2.75 -5.25
CA LEU A 24 -16.42 -1.81 -6.37
C LEU A 24 -15.88 -2.46 -7.67
N GLY A 25 -15.59 -3.77 -7.66
CA GLY A 25 -14.98 -4.45 -8.81
C GLY A 25 -13.55 -4.00 -9.12
N ILE A 26 -12.83 -3.45 -8.15
CA ILE A 26 -11.43 -3.03 -8.27
C ILE A 26 -10.53 -4.22 -7.94
N ARG A 27 -9.58 -4.52 -8.83
CA ARG A 27 -8.55 -5.55 -8.61
C ARG A 27 -7.64 -5.16 -7.46
N THR A 28 -7.42 -6.07 -6.54
CA THR A 28 -6.65 -5.84 -5.31
C THR A 28 -5.28 -6.51 -5.34
N VAL A 29 -4.26 -5.76 -4.93
CA VAL A 29 -2.89 -6.26 -4.76
C VAL A 29 -2.47 -6.07 -3.30
N ALA A 30 -2.21 -7.16 -2.58
CA ALA A 30 -1.65 -7.10 -1.24
C ALA A 30 -0.12 -7.12 -1.28
N VAL A 31 0.51 -6.44 -0.33
CA VAL A 31 1.92 -6.66 -0.02
C VAL A 31 2.06 -7.46 1.28
N PHE A 32 3.15 -8.22 1.40
CA PHE A 32 3.44 -8.97 2.61
C PHE A 32 4.93 -9.12 2.88
N SER A 33 5.33 -9.17 4.15
CA SER A 33 6.65 -9.68 4.53
C SER A 33 6.67 -11.20 4.55
N GLU A 34 7.84 -11.82 4.52
CA GLU A 34 7.95 -13.29 4.54
C GLU A 34 7.16 -13.98 5.67
N ALA A 35 7.12 -13.36 6.86
CA ALA A 35 6.35 -13.88 8.00
C ALA A 35 4.82 -13.84 7.77
N ASP A 36 4.35 -12.94 6.92
CA ASP A 36 2.92 -12.72 6.64
C ASP A 36 2.41 -13.50 5.43
N ARG A 37 3.22 -14.38 4.83
CA ARG A 37 2.87 -15.15 3.62
C ARG A 37 1.52 -15.86 3.69
N HIS A 38 1.09 -16.26 4.88
CA HIS A 38 -0.17 -16.99 5.08
C HIS A 38 -1.26 -16.16 5.77
N ALA A 39 -1.04 -14.85 5.93
CA ALA A 39 -1.98 -13.93 6.55
C ALA A 39 -3.27 -13.79 5.73
N LEU A 40 -4.34 -13.37 6.40
CA LEU A 40 -5.67 -13.32 5.79
C LEU A 40 -5.73 -12.31 4.63
N HIS A 41 -5.13 -11.12 4.76
CA HIS A 41 -5.15 -10.11 3.69
C HIS A 41 -4.47 -10.61 2.41
N VAL A 42 -3.40 -11.41 2.55
CA VAL A 42 -2.70 -12.06 1.43
C VAL A 42 -3.62 -13.03 0.71
N LYS A 43 -4.34 -13.87 1.45
CA LYS A 43 -5.28 -14.85 0.88
C LYS A 43 -6.51 -14.19 0.26
N MET A 44 -6.87 -13.00 0.71
CA MET A 44 -8.06 -12.28 0.24
C MET A 44 -7.81 -11.48 -1.03
N ALA A 45 -6.61 -10.96 -1.25
CA ALA A 45 -6.31 -10.15 -2.44
C ALA A 45 -6.25 -11.00 -3.72
N ASP A 46 -6.46 -10.37 -4.87
CA ASP A 46 -6.41 -11.04 -6.17
C ASP A 46 -4.96 -11.33 -6.62
N GLN A 47 -4.02 -10.52 -6.15
CA GLN A 47 -2.58 -10.75 -6.25
C GLN A 47 -1.91 -10.40 -4.92
N ALA A 48 -0.81 -11.08 -4.59
CA ALA A 48 0.04 -10.69 -3.47
C ALA A 48 1.53 -10.70 -3.84
N ILE A 49 2.29 -9.73 -3.32
CA ILE A 49 3.73 -9.59 -3.59
C ILE A 49 4.52 -9.56 -2.27
N CYS A 50 5.57 -10.37 -2.20
CA CYS A 50 6.50 -10.34 -1.07
C CYS A 50 7.39 -9.10 -1.19
N ILE A 51 7.46 -8.29 -0.13
CA ILE A 51 8.18 -7.01 -0.10
C ILE A 51 9.40 -7.01 0.83
N GLY A 52 9.78 -8.17 1.38
CA GLY A 52 10.99 -8.30 2.19
C GLY A 52 10.84 -9.21 3.40
N PRO A 53 11.88 -9.25 4.26
CA PRO A 53 11.93 -10.10 5.45
C PRO A 53 10.96 -9.61 6.54
N PRO A 54 10.79 -10.37 7.64
CA PRO A 54 9.82 -10.06 8.69
C PRO A 54 9.89 -8.66 9.32
N PRO A 55 11.07 -8.04 9.55
CA PRO A 55 11.14 -6.71 10.14
C PRO A 55 10.44 -5.65 9.28
N SER A 56 9.56 -4.84 9.88
CA SER A 56 8.81 -3.83 9.13
C SER A 56 9.71 -2.78 8.47
N LYS A 57 10.83 -2.43 9.09
CA LYS A 57 11.84 -1.51 8.52
C LYS A 57 12.37 -1.97 7.15
N ASP A 58 12.44 -3.28 6.94
CA ASP A 58 12.97 -3.91 5.74
C ASP A 58 11.85 -4.41 4.80
N SER A 59 10.58 -4.19 5.17
CA SER A 59 9.39 -4.59 4.43
C SER A 59 8.37 -3.45 4.33
N TYR A 60 7.39 -3.38 5.24
CA TYR A 60 6.26 -2.42 5.19
C TYR A 60 6.64 -0.94 5.30
N LEU A 61 7.86 -0.62 5.74
CA LEU A 61 8.40 0.74 5.78
C LEU A 61 9.38 1.02 4.64
N SER A 62 9.59 0.07 3.73
CA SER A 62 10.43 0.25 2.54
C SER A 62 9.62 0.85 1.40
N ILE A 63 9.75 2.17 1.21
CA ILE A 63 9.12 2.92 0.10
C ILE A 63 9.45 2.29 -1.25
N SER A 64 10.73 1.97 -1.48
CA SER A 64 11.21 1.41 -2.74
C SER A 64 10.59 0.04 -3.04
N ASN A 65 10.51 -0.85 -2.05
CA ASN A 65 9.93 -2.18 -2.25
C ASN A 65 8.43 -2.09 -2.56
N ILE A 66 7.70 -1.19 -1.89
CA ILE A 66 6.26 -1.02 -2.10
C ILE A 66 5.97 -0.41 -3.49
N ILE A 67 6.71 0.62 -3.89
CA ILE A 67 6.56 1.22 -5.23
C ILE A 67 6.92 0.19 -6.32
N SER A 68 8.03 -0.53 -6.15
CA SER A 68 8.43 -1.59 -7.08
C SER A 68 7.34 -2.67 -7.20
N ALA A 69 6.74 -3.08 -6.08
CA ALA A 69 5.61 -4.02 -6.08
C ALA A 69 4.39 -3.47 -6.83
N ALA A 70 4.03 -2.20 -6.63
CA ALA A 70 2.91 -1.56 -7.31
C ALA A 70 3.11 -1.48 -8.83
N LEU A 71 4.31 -1.07 -9.25
CA LEU A 71 4.69 -1.00 -10.66
C LEU A 71 4.72 -2.39 -11.31
N HIS A 72 5.32 -3.38 -10.64
CA HIS A 72 5.35 -4.77 -11.11
C HIS A 72 3.94 -5.35 -11.26
N ALA A 73 3.05 -5.08 -10.30
CA ALA A 73 1.66 -5.52 -10.34
C ALA A 73 0.80 -4.76 -11.36
N ARG A 74 1.33 -3.67 -11.96
CA ARG A 74 0.59 -2.72 -12.79
C ARG A 74 -0.66 -2.19 -12.06
N ALA A 75 -0.49 -1.81 -10.79
CA ALA A 75 -1.53 -1.12 -10.05
C ALA A 75 -1.69 0.32 -10.58
N ASP A 76 -2.91 0.87 -10.49
CA ASP A 76 -3.16 2.28 -10.82
C ASP A 76 -2.97 3.19 -9.59
N ALA A 77 -3.16 2.63 -8.40
CA ALA A 77 -3.21 3.38 -7.15
C ALA A 77 -2.58 2.62 -5.98
N ILE A 78 -2.13 3.36 -4.97
CA ILE A 78 -1.72 2.83 -3.67
C ILE A 78 -2.60 3.42 -2.57
N HIS A 79 -3.15 2.57 -1.72
CA HIS A 79 -3.78 2.97 -0.45
C HIS A 79 -2.88 2.56 0.72
N PRO A 80 -2.46 3.50 1.58
CA PRO A 80 -1.53 3.19 2.66
C PRO A 80 -2.17 2.60 3.93
N GLY A 81 -3.50 2.54 4.01
CA GLY A 81 -4.20 2.24 5.26
C GLY A 81 -3.89 3.26 6.35
N VAL A 82 -3.54 2.77 7.55
CA VAL A 82 -3.20 3.57 8.73
C VAL A 82 -1.88 3.09 9.34
N GLY A 83 -1.15 3.97 10.03
CA GLY A 83 0.21 3.69 10.49
C GLY A 83 1.18 3.47 9.32
N PHE A 84 2.32 2.83 9.58
CA PHE A 84 3.41 2.65 8.61
C PHE A 84 3.74 3.94 7.84
N LEU A 85 3.51 3.96 6.52
CA LEU A 85 3.83 5.08 5.64
C LEU A 85 2.61 5.96 5.31
N SER A 86 1.45 5.75 5.97
CA SER A 86 0.23 6.53 5.68
C SER A 86 0.34 8.03 5.93
N GLU A 87 1.20 8.43 6.85
CA GLU A 87 1.49 9.83 7.19
C GLU A 87 2.92 10.23 6.78
N ASN A 88 3.50 9.51 5.81
CA ASN A 88 4.82 9.82 5.29
C ASN A 88 4.69 10.60 3.98
N ALA A 89 4.95 11.92 4.03
CA ALA A 89 4.84 12.80 2.88
C ALA A 89 5.77 12.39 1.73
N GLU A 90 6.96 11.89 2.06
CA GLU A 90 7.90 11.43 1.05
C GLU A 90 7.36 10.20 0.30
N PHE A 91 6.74 9.26 1.00
CA PHE A 91 6.09 8.13 0.36
C PHE A 91 4.97 8.59 -0.59
N ALA A 92 4.10 9.49 -0.13
CA ALA A 92 3.02 10.04 -0.95
C ALA A 92 3.56 10.71 -2.22
N ARG A 93 4.63 11.51 -2.12
CA ARG A 93 5.33 12.10 -3.28
C ARG A 93 5.88 11.04 -4.23
N GLN A 94 6.60 10.05 -3.71
CA GLN A 94 7.21 9.01 -4.54
C GLN A 94 6.16 8.16 -5.27
N VAL A 95 4.99 7.92 -4.66
CA VAL A 95 3.85 7.29 -5.33
C VAL A 95 3.37 8.13 -6.52
N GLN A 96 3.17 9.43 -6.31
CA GLN A 96 2.73 10.34 -7.37
C GLN A 96 3.78 10.46 -8.49
N LEU A 97 5.06 10.57 -8.14
CA LEU A 97 6.19 10.63 -9.10
C LEU A 97 6.32 9.33 -9.92
N ALA A 98 5.97 8.18 -9.34
CA ALA A 98 5.91 6.90 -10.03
C ALA A 98 4.69 6.78 -10.98
N GLY A 99 3.87 7.82 -11.12
CA GLY A 99 2.67 7.84 -11.96
C GLY A 99 1.49 7.08 -11.36
N LEU A 100 1.52 6.78 -10.07
CA LEU A 100 0.46 6.08 -9.35
C LEU A 100 -0.43 7.08 -8.60
N ILE A 101 -1.69 6.73 -8.43
CA ILE A 101 -2.63 7.53 -7.62
C ILE A 101 -2.37 7.25 -6.13
N TRP A 102 -2.11 8.31 -5.37
CA TRP A 102 -2.06 8.26 -3.91
C TRP A 102 -3.48 8.39 -3.32
N VAL A 103 -3.94 7.37 -2.59
CA VAL A 103 -5.24 7.40 -1.90
C VAL A 103 -5.04 7.86 -0.46
N GLY A 104 -4.84 9.17 -0.27
CA GLY A 104 -4.62 9.81 1.01
C GLY A 104 -4.56 11.34 0.88
N PRO A 105 -4.20 12.06 1.97
CA PRO A 105 -3.99 13.50 1.91
C PRO A 105 -2.82 13.88 1.00
N ASP A 106 -2.85 15.09 0.45
CA ASP A 106 -1.74 15.61 -0.35
C ASP A 106 -0.43 15.66 0.46
N PRO A 107 0.75 15.36 -0.15
CA PRO A 107 2.01 15.38 0.59
C PRO A 107 2.30 16.69 1.33
N ALA A 108 1.93 17.84 0.77
CA ALA A 108 2.12 19.12 1.43
C ALA A 108 1.25 19.26 2.70
N SER A 109 0.05 18.68 2.68
CA SER A 109 -0.82 18.63 3.87
C SER A 109 -0.27 17.71 4.94
N ILE A 110 0.36 16.59 4.55
CA ILE A 110 1.00 15.66 5.48
C ILE A 110 2.18 16.34 6.19
N GLU A 111 3.04 17.07 5.46
CA GLU A 111 4.15 17.83 6.04
C GLU A 111 3.67 18.89 7.03
N MET A 112 2.68 19.69 6.62
CA MET A 112 2.16 20.79 7.45
C MET A 112 1.59 20.30 8.78
N LEU A 113 0.98 19.11 8.83
CA LEU A 113 0.40 18.53 10.05
C LEU A 113 1.40 17.72 10.88
N GLY A 114 2.52 17.31 10.28
CA GLY A 114 3.57 16.52 10.94
C GLY A 114 4.58 17.36 11.71
N ASP A 115 4.69 18.65 11.40
CA ASP A 115 5.56 19.59 12.12
C ASP A 115 4.90 20.01 13.45
N LYS A 116 5.57 19.76 14.57
CA LYS A 116 5.05 19.96 15.93
C LYS A 116 5.93 20.90 16.73
#